data_AF-W2LWT5-F1
#
_entry.id   AF-W2LWT5-F1
#
_cell.length_a   1.000
_cell.length_b   1.000
_cell.length_c   1.000
_cell.angle_alpha   90.00
_cell.angle_beta   90.00
_cell.angle_gamma   90.00
#
_symmetry.space_group_name_H-M   'P 1'
#
loop_
_entity.id
_entity.type
_entity.pdbx_description
1 polymer ?
#
loop_
_entity_poly.entity_id
_entity_poly.type
_entity_poly.pdbx_seq_one_letter_code
_entity_poly.pdbx_strand_id
1 'polypeptide(L)'
;MKNRRLLKLGMECAMKVYTKSTPNTSSIPLTRGTSTRLYSTEAHEVSKSITLQPEVVPLSASLCGSLDLKLGRLDEALYFFDEAMKSMKGVRPISLSCAIGVAVQDEMGTCFICRMQLESVEQMYNNSIREYEKCQGRHALSPPNKREAEALDRLNAAIVAVFYRYAMLMALTNRPGEISSLRKQALRVLRNSPNLRSQEASLIEEFDGYVEKLATLTPLHRYVEVEFALRETRWERGIDHFKSMIRLRSTLQLHVLT
;
A
#
# COMPACT_ATOMS: atom_id res chain seq x y z
N MET A 1 -11.92 -5.90 -27.24
CA MET A 1 -11.24 -7.13 -26.77
C MET A 1 -9.72 -6.99 -26.61
N LYS A 2 -8.98 -6.35 -27.55
CA LYS A 2 -7.52 -6.14 -27.44
C LYS A 2 -7.07 -5.40 -26.16
N ASN A 3 -7.73 -4.31 -25.79
CA ASN A 3 -7.36 -3.49 -24.62
C ASN A 3 -7.48 -4.24 -23.29
N ARG A 4 -8.48 -5.11 -23.12
CA ARG A 4 -8.62 -5.95 -21.91
C ARG A 4 -7.52 -7.00 -21.79
N ARG A 5 -7.01 -7.50 -22.92
CA ARG A 5 -5.92 -8.50 -22.95
C ARG A 5 -4.58 -7.85 -22.59
N LEU A 6 -4.34 -6.63 -23.06
CA LEU A 6 -3.15 -5.82 -22.70
C LEU A 6 -3.15 -5.39 -21.23
N LEU A 7 -4.27 -4.90 -20.70
CA LEU A 7 -4.42 -4.62 -19.26
C LEU A 7 -4.18 -5.89 -18.43
N LYS A 8 -4.70 -7.03 -18.89
CA LYS A 8 -4.50 -8.33 -18.27
C LYS A 8 -3.04 -8.75 -18.23
N LEU A 9 -2.34 -8.65 -19.36
CA LEU A 9 -0.92 -8.96 -19.49
C LEU A 9 -0.04 -8.01 -18.67
N GLY A 10 -0.28 -6.71 -18.71
CA GLY A 10 0.53 -5.75 -17.95
C GLY A 10 0.34 -5.88 -16.44
N MET A 11 -0.90 -6.11 -15.96
CA MET A 11 -1.15 -6.43 -14.55
C MET A 11 -0.53 -7.77 -14.15
N GLU A 12 -0.58 -8.80 -15.00
CA GLU A 12 0.08 -10.09 -14.74
C GLU A 12 1.61 -9.99 -14.76
N CYS A 13 2.20 -9.15 -15.61
CA CYS A 13 3.63 -8.88 -15.64
C CYS A 13 4.09 -8.11 -14.39
N ALA A 14 3.36 -7.06 -14.00
CA ALA A 14 3.62 -6.32 -12.77
C ALA A 14 3.55 -7.25 -11.55
N MET A 15 2.53 -8.12 -11.50
CA MET A 15 2.38 -9.13 -10.44
C MET A 15 3.48 -10.20 -10.48
N LYS A 16 3.94 -10.64 -11.65
CA LYS A 16 5.04 -11.63 -11.76
C LYS A 16 6.37 -11.10 -11.23
N VAL A 17 6.66 -9.81 -11.43
CA VAL A 17 7.83 -9.17 -10.80
C VAL A 17 7.63 -9.02 -9.30
N TYR A 18 6.41 -8.67 -8.86
CA TYR A 18 6.05 -8.63 -7.44
C TYR A 18 6.27 -9.98 -6.73
N THR A 19 6.07 -11.10 -7.43
CA THR A 19 6.24 -12.46 -6.87
C THR A 19 7.65 -13.05 -7.01
N LYS A 20 8.51 -12.51 -7.88
CA LYS A 20 9.88 -13.03 -8.13
C LYS A 20 10.97 -12.27 -7.39
N SER A 21 10.61 -11.24 -6.62
CA SER A 21 11.51 -10.50 -5.75
C SER A 21 11.67 -11.13 -4.35
N THR A 22 11.19 -12.37 -4.12
CA THR A 22 11.61 -13.16 -2.94
C THR A 22 13.02 -13.73 -3.19
N PRO A 23 13.91 -13.71 -2.18
CA PRO A 23 15.32 -13.90 -2.41
C PRO A 23 15.60 -15.38 -2.58
N ASN A 24 15.95 -15.79 -3.79
CA ASN A 24 17.05 -16.72 -3.95
C ASN A 24 17.80 -16.39 -5.24
N THR A 25 19.10 -16.18 -5.04
CA THR A 25 20.18 -16.09 -6.01
C THR A 25 20.23 -14.90 -6.97
N SER A 26 21.33 -14.17 -6.80
CA SER A 26 22.19 -13.56 -7.82
C SER A 26 21.59 -12.44 -8.68
N SER A 27 22.20 -11.26 -8.56
CA SER A 27 22.46 -10.32 -9.67
C SER A 27 21.45 -10.39 -10.83
N ILE A 28 20.26 -9.82 -10.64
CA ILE A 28 19.26 -9.77 -11.70
C ILE A 28 19.68 -8.67 -12.69
N PRO A 29 19.84 -8.97 -13.99
CA PRO A 29 20.27 -7.99 -14.97
C PRO A 29 19.19 -6.92 -15.16
N LEU A 30 19.63 -5.65 -15.20
CA LEU A 30 18.84 -4.43 -15.43
C LEU A 30 17.82 -4.55 -16.58
N THR A 31 18.07 -5.42 -17.56
CA THR A 31 17.20 -5.68 -18.72
C THR A 31 15.80 -6.21 -18.37
N ARG A 32 15.63 -6.92 -17.24
CA ARG A 32 14.31 -7.45 -16.83
C ARG A 32 13.41 -6.41 -16.16
N GLY A 33 14.02 -5.45 -15.45
CA GLY A 33 13.32 -4.34 -14.79
C GLY A 33 12.74 -3.36 -15.81
N THR A 34 13.49 -3.08 -16.88
CA THR A 34 13.07 -2.17 -17.95
C THR A 34 11.85 -2.69 -18.70
N SER A 35 11.82 -3.99 -19.04
CA SER A 35 10.67 -4.59 -19.74
C SER A 35 9.41 -4.60 -18.89
N THR A 36 9.52 -4.90 -17.58
CA THR A 36 8.35 -4.94 -16.69
C THR A 36 7.73 -3.56 -16.52
N ARG A 37 8.57 -2.54 -16.35
CA ARG A 37 8.13 -1.14 -16.28
C ARG A 37 7.39 -0.73 -17.56
N LEU A 38 7.95 -1.05 -18.71
CA LEU A 38 7.33 -0.74 -20.00
C LEU A 38 5.89 -1.31 -20.05
N TYR A 39 5.73 -2.59 -19.69
CA TYR A 39 4.42 -3.23 -19.66
C TYR A 39 3.46 -2.64 -18.61
N SER A 40 3.95 -2.22 -17.44
CA SER A 40 3.09 -1.59 -16.42
C SER A 40 2.64 -0.20 -16.85
N THR A 41 3.53 0.60 -17.42
CA THR A 41 3.20 1.94 -17.94
C THR A 41 2.24 1.84 -19.12
N GLU A 42 2.47 0.94 -20.08
CA GLU A 42 1.53 0.70 -21.18
C GLU A 42 0.16 0.25 -20.68
N ALA A 43 0.10 -0.63 -19.68
CA ALA A 43 -1.17 -1.06 -19.10
C ALA A 43 -1.88 0.06 -18.34
N HIS A 44 -1.13 0.97 -17.71
CA HIS A 44 -1.68 2.17 -17.12
C HIS A 44 -2.26 3.13 -18.18
N GLU A 45 -1.54 3.37 -19.27
CA GLU A 45 -2.08 4.18 -20.38
C GLU A 45 -3.35 3.57 -20.98
N VAL A 46 -3.39 2.25 -21.14
CA VAL A 46 -4.61 1.55 -21.55
C VAL A 46 -5.73 1.71 -20.53
N SER A 47 -5.43 1.74 -19.23
CA SER A 47 -6.44 1.87 -18.18
C SER A 47 -7.19 3.21 -18.24
N LYS A 48 -6.51 4.29 -18.65
CA LYS A 48 -7.14 5.62 -18.86
C LYS A 48 -8.26 5.60 -19.88
N SER A 49 -8.23 4.67 -20.84
CA SER A 49 -9.29 4.48 -21.83
C SER A 49 -10.51 3.69 -21.32
N ILE A 50 -10.46 3.14 -20.10
CA ILE A 50 -11.49 2.29 -19.51
C ILE A 50 -12.44 3.15 -18.65
N THR A 51 -13.49 3.68 -19.28
CA THR A 51 -14.45 4.58 -18.63
C THR A 51 -15.44 3.87 -17.69
N LEU A 52 -15.61 2.55 -17.82
CA LEU A 52 -16.63 1.78 -17.08
C LEU A 52 -16.21 1.37 -15.66
N GLN A 53 -14.95 1.58 -15.27
CA GLN A 53 -14.42 1.19 -13.96
C GLN A 53 -13.47 2.29 -13.44
N PRO A 54 -14.01 3.36 -12.84
CA PRO A 54 -13.21 4.53 -12.43
C PRO A 54 -12.10 4.17 -11.41
N GLU A 55 -12.21 3.07 -10.69
CA GLU A 55 -11.18 2.56 -9.77
C GLU A 55 -9.92 2.00 -10.47
N VAL A 56 -9.98 1.64 -11.75
CA VAL A 56 -8.85 0.99 -12.43
C VAL A 56 -7.70 1.95 -12.65
N VAL A 57 -8.00 3.21 -12.97
CA VAL A 57 -6.98 4.25 -13.20
C VAL A 57 -6.12 4.48 -11.95
N PRO A 58 -6.69 4.85 -10.78
CA PRO A 58 -5.88 5.06 -9.58
C PRO A 58 -5.16 3.79 -9.10
N LEU A 59 -5.78 2.61 -9.22
CA LEU A 59 -5.12 1.35 -8.88
C LEU A 59 -3.91 1.06 -9.79
N SER A 60 -4.05 1.27 -11.10
CA SER A 60 -2.96 1.03 -12.04
C SER A 60 -1.82 2.04 -11.89
N ALA A 61 -2.14 3.30 -11.59
CA ALA A 61 -1.14 4.32 -11.26
C ALA A 61 -0.39 3.93 -9.97
N SER A 62 -1.11 3.60 -8.89
CA SER A 62 -0.51 3.14 -7.63
C SER A 62 0.42 1.94 -7.83
N LEU A 63 0.04 0.96 -8.66
CA LEU A 63 0.89 -0.19 -8.99
C LEU A 63 2.18 0.21 -9.73
N CYS A 64 2.10 1.16 -10.67
CA CYS A 64 3.29 1.68 -11.35
C CYS A 64 4.20 2.41 -10.35
N GLY A 65 3.61 3.22 -9.46
CA GLY A 65 4.33 3.92 -8.41
C GLY A 65 5.07 2.97 -7.47
N SER A 66 4.41 1.91 -6.98
CA SER A 66 5.04 0.89 -6.14
C SER A 66 6.17 0.14 -6.85
N LEU A 67 6.04 -0.10 -8.17
CA LEU A 67 7.10 -0.72 -8.96
C LEU A 67 8.32 0.20 -9.11
N ASP A 68 8.10 1.48 -9.42
CA ASP A 68 9.17 2.47 -9.52
C ASP A 68 9.86 2.68 -8.16
N LEU A 69 9.11 2.71 -7.06
CA LEU A 69 9.64 2.77 -5.70
C LEU A 69 10.58 1.60 -5.40
N LYS A 70 10.15 0.37 -5.68
CA LYS A 70 10.99 -0.84 -5.50
C LYS A 70 12.26 -0.82 -6.36
N LEU A 71 12.21 -0.14 -7.49
CA LEU A 71 13.37 0.03 -8.38
C LEU A 71 14.22 1.26 -8.02
N GLY A 72 13.92 1.94 -6.90
CA GLY A 72 14.65 3.11 -6.42
C GLY A 72 14.39 4.40 -7.22
N ARG A 73 13.41 4.39 -8.13
CA ARG A 73 13.03 5.53 -8.99
C ARG A 73 12.00 6.40 -8.29
N LEU A 74 12.47 7.18 -7.32
CA LEU A 74 11.59 7.90 -6.40
C LEU A 74 10.77 9.01 -7.08
N ASP A 75 11.32 9.70 -8.09
CA ASP A 75 10.58 10.76 -8.79
C ASP A 75 9.44 10.19 -9.63
N GLU A 76 9.70 9.10 -10.35
CA GLU A 76 8.67 8.42 -11.13
C GLU A 76 7.62 7.75 -10.25
N ALA A 77 8.03 7.19 -9.10
CA ALA A 77 7.10 6.67 -8.11
C ALA A 77 6.13 7.77 -7.64
N LEU A 78 6.67 8.93 -7.24
CA LEU A 78 5.87 10.07 -6.80
C LEU A 78 4.96 10.61 -7.90
N TYR A 79 5.41 10.65 -9.15
CA TYR A 79 4.57 11.02 -10.30
C TYR A 79 3.32 10.14 -10.39
N PHE A 80 3.50 8.81 -10.36
CA PHE A 80 2.38 7.88 -10.43
C PHE A 80 1.49 7.91 -9.20
N PHE A 81 2.03 8.13 -8.01
CA PHE A 81 1.23 8.28 -6.80
C PHE A 81 0.38 9.55 -6.83
N ASP A 82 0.91 10.67 -7.30
CA ASP A 82 0.15 11.91 -7.52
C ASP A 82 -0.97 11.70 -8.58
N GLU A 83 -0.67 11.00 -9.67
CA GLU A 83 -1.68 10.61 -10.66
C GLU A 83 -2.77 9.71 -10.06
N ALA A 84 -2.41 8.76 -9.20
CA ALA A 84 -3.36 7.92 -8.47
C ALA A 84 -4.28 8.78 -7.60
N MET A 85 -3.74 9.73 -6.83
CA MET A 85 -4.56 10.63 -5.99
C MET A 85 -5.50 11.51 -6.82
N LYS A 86 -5.04 12.04 -7.96
CA LYS A 86 -5.85 12.88 -8.87
C LYS A 86 -6.99 12.11 -9.54
N SER A 87 -6.80 10.81 -9.77
CA SER A 87 -7.78 9.95 -10.46
C SER A 87 -8.80 9.28 -9.52
N MET A 88 -8.81 9.61 -8.23
CA MET A 88 -9.79 9.10 -7.25
C MET A 88 -11.23 9.57 -7.49
N LYS A 89 -11.42 10.63 -8.29
CA LYS A 89 -12.75 11.21 -8.54
C LYS A 89 -13.65 10.18 -9.25
N GLY A 90 -14.73 9.80 -8.60
CA GLY A 90 -15.71 8.85 -9.14
C GLY A 90 -15.50 7.40 -8.70
N VAL A 91 -14.44 7.11 -7.94
CA VAL A 91 -14.26 5.79 -7.31
C VAL A 91 -15.39 5.55 -6.31
N ARG A 92 -16.02 4.38 -6.44
CA ARG A 92 -17.09 3.90 -5.56
C ARG A 92 -16.86 2.44 -5.18
N PRO A 93 -17.24 2.02 -3.96
CA PRO A 93 -17.75 2.85 -2.85
C PRO A 93 -16.69 3.82 -2.30
N ILE A 94 -17.11 4.78 -1.46
CA ILE A 94 -16.19 5.77 -0.89
C ILE A 94 -15.09 5.09 -0.07
N SER A 95 -15.39 4.02 0.67
CA SER A 95 -14.39 3.20 1.37
C SER A 95 -13.27 2.70 0.45
N LEU A 96 -13.57 2.36 -0.81
CA LEU A 96 -12.54 1.93 -1.76
C LEU A 96 -11.64 3.11 -2.14
N SER A 97 -12.22 4.29 -2.38
CA SER A 97 -11.44 5.50 -2.63
C SER A 97 -10.52 5.82 -1.46
N CYS A 98 -11.02 5.74 -0.22
CA CYS A 98 -10.21 5.98 0.98
C CYS A 98 -9.11 4.93 1.14
N ALA A 99 -9.42 3.65 0.89
CA ALA A 99 -8.44 2.58 1.00
C ALA A 99 -7.26 2.78 0.04
N ILE A 100 -7.54 3.15 -1.22
CA ILE A 100 -6.49 3.43 -2.20
C ILE A 100 -5.74 4.70 -1.78
N GLY A 101 -6.44 5.76 -1.34
CA GLY A 101 -5.82 7.02 -0.93
C GLY A 101 -4.84 6.86 0.22
N VAL A 102 -5.26 6.19 1.30
CA VAL A 102 -4.43 5.88 2.47
C VAL A 102 -3.21 5.06 2.08
N ALA A 103 -3.38 4.04 1.23
CA ALA A 103 -2.28 3.21 0.76
C ALA A 103 -1.28 3.99 -0.12
N VAL A 104 -1.77 4.86 -1.01
CA VAL A 104 -0.92 5.70 -1.85
C VAL A 104 -0.14 6.71 -1.00
N GLN A 105 -0.79 7.35 -0.02
CA GLN A 105 -0.12 8.26 0.92
C GLN A 105 0.94 7.55 1.77
N ASP A 106 0.72 6.29 2.16
CA ASP A 106 1.72 5.46 2.85
C ASP A 106 2.98 5.22 2.00
N GLU A 107 2.80 4.90 0.72
CA GLU A 107 3.91 4.70 -0.23
C GLU A 107 4.61 6.01 -0.60
N MET A 108 3.88 7.12 -0.69
CA MET A 108 4.48 8.47 -0.79
C MET A 108 5.33 8.80 0.43
N GLY A 109 4.83 8.48 1.63
CA GLY A 109 5.60 8.59 2.89
C GLY A 109 6.91 7.81 2.81
N THR A 110 6.88 6.60 2.23
CA THR A 110 8.10 5.80 2.01
C THR A 110 9.09 6.46 1.05
N CYS A 111 8.60 7.07 -0.04
CA CYS A 111 9.44 7.86 -0.95
C CYS A 111 10.13 9.02 -0.21
N PHE A 112 9.38 9.73 0.65
CA PHE A 112 9.90 10.85 1.42
C PHE A 112 10.89 10.42 2.52
N ILE A 113 10.71 9.25 3.15
CA ILE A 113 11.71 8.69 4.07
C ILE A 113 13.03 8.42 3.33
N CYS A 114 12.96 7.81 2.13
CA CYS A 114 14.15 7.58 1.30
C CYS A 114 14.85 8.89 0.88
N ARG A 115 14.15 10.03 0.93
CA ARG A 115 14.68 11.38 0.66
C ARG A 115 15.05 12.17 1.90
N MET A 116 14.93 11.59 3.10
CA MET A 116 15.10 12.30 4.38
C MET A 116 14.16 13.51 4.57
N GLN A 117 13.03 13.53 3.87
CA GLN A 117 12.02 14.60 3.96
C GLN A 117 11.00 14.31 5.07
N LEU A 118 11.49 14.18 6.31
CA LEU A 118 10.73 13.64 7.44
C LEU A 118 9.44 14.43 7.77
N GLU A 119 9.44 15.75 7.58
CA GLU A 119 8.24 16.59 7.75
C GLU A 119 7.14 16.24 6.75
N SER A 120 7.52 15.98 5.49
CA SER A 120 6.57 15.55 4.45
C SER A 120 6.00 14.17 4.74
N VAL A 121 6.81 13.27 5.30
CA VAL A 121 6.35 11.94 5.75
C VAL A 121 5.26 12.08 6.81
N GLU A 122 5.53 12.89 7.84
CA GLU A 122 4.59 13.14 8.93
C GLU A 122 3.28 13.77 8.44
N GLN A 123 3.37 14.70 7.48
CA GLN A 123 2.18 15.27 6.84
C GLN A 123 1.37 14.20 6.10
N MET A 124 2.01 13.28 5.38
CA MET A 124 1.31 12.20 4.67
C MET A 124 0.58 11.27 5.65
N TYR A 125 1.24 10.81 6.72
CA TYR A 125 0.59 9.93 7.69
C TYR A 125 -0.56 10.62 8.43
N ASN A 126 -0.43 11.90 8.77
CA ASN A 126 -1.53 12.68 9.34
C ASN A 126 -2.69 12.86 8.35
N ASN A 127 -2.43 13.00 7.05
CA ASN A 127 -3.49 13.00 6.04
C ASN A 127 -4.20 11.65 5.97
N SER A 128 -3.44 10.55 5.94
CA SER A 128 -3.98 9.18 5.91
C SER A 128 -4.91 8.90 7.10
N ILE A 129 -4.50 9.29 8.32
CA ILE A 129 -5.29 9.12 9.54
C ILE A 129 -6.59 9.93 9.46
N ARG A 130 -6.52 11.20 9.06
CA ARG A 130 -7.71 12.05 8.92
C ARG A 130 -8.69 11.52 7.86
N GLU A 131 -8.18 11.01 6.74
CA GLU A 131 -8.99 10.37 5.71
C GLU A 131 -9.67 9.11 6.25
N TYR A 132 -8.91 8.24 6.93
CA TYR A 132 -9.45 7.04 7.58
C TYR A 132 -10.60 7.36 8.55
N GLU A 133 -10.40 8.29 9.47
CA GLU A 133 -11.40 8.70 10.46
C GLU A 133 -12.67 9.25 9.81
N LYS A 134 -12.50 10.11 8.79
CA LYS A 134 -13.61 10.66 8.03
C LYS A 134 -14.41 9.57 7.30
N CYS A 135 -13.72 8.57 6.76
CA CYS A 135 -14.38 7.46 6.06
C CYS A 135 -15.10 6.54 7.06
N GLN A 136 -14.47 6.20 8.18
CA GLN A 136 -15.11 5.43 9.26
C GLN A 136 -16.38 6.10 9.80
N GLY A 137 -16.35 7.42 10.04
CA GLY A 137 -17.52 8.17 10.52
C GLY A 137 -18.73 8.10 9.58
N ARG A 138 -18.50 7.99 8.26
CA ARG A 138 -19.59 7.83 7.27
C ARG A 138 -20.21 6.44 7.31
N HIS A 139 -19.43 5.40 7.64
CA HIS A 139 -19.91 4.03 7.71
C HIS A 139 -20.65 3.69 9.01
N ALA A 140 -20.42 4.45 10.09
CA ALA A 140 -21.17 4.29 11.33
C ALA A 140 -22.70 4.48 11.16
N LEU A 141 -23.14 5.09 10.04
CA LEU A 141 -24.53 5.44 9.77
C LEU A 141 -25.32 4.37 9.00
N SER A 142 -24.66 3.36 8.42
CA SER A 142 -25.32 2.33 7.60
C SER A 142 -24.52 1.03 7.59
N PRO A 143 -25.16 -0.15 7.73
CA PRO A 143 -24.48 -1.42 7.55
C PRO A 143 -23.93 -1.53 6.11
N PRO A 144 -22.68 -1.98 5.92
CA PRO A 144 -22.06 -2.02 4.60
C PRO A 144 -22.60 -3.19 3.76
N ASN A 145 -22.76 -2.97 2.46
CA ASN A 145 -22.93 -4.09 1.52
C ASN A 145 -21.60 -4.86 1.34
N LYS A 146 -21.63 -6.01 0.65
CA LYS A 146 -20.44 -6.87 0.47
C LYS A 146 -19.23 -6.11 -0.10
N ARG A 147 -19.42 -5.30 -1.14
CA ARG A 147 -18.33 -4.55 -1.79
C ARG A 147 -17.77 -3.47 -0.86
N GLU A 148 -18.62 -2.85 -0.06
CA GLU A 148 -18.21 -1.89 0.97
C GLU A 148 -17.47 -2.54 2.13
N ALA A 149 -17.91 -3.71 2.59
CA ALA A 149 -17.24 -4.48 3.63
C ALA A 149 -15.83 -4.87 3.19
N GLU A 150 -15.69 -5.43 1.98
CA GLU A 150 -14.38 -5.74 1.40
C GLU A 150 -13.49 -4.50 1.31
N ALA A 151 -14.03 -3.36 0.87
CA ALA A 151 -13.30 -2.11 0.80
C ALA A 151 -12.88 -1.56 2.17
N LEU A 152 -13.72 -1.74 3.20
CA LEU A 152 -13.41 -1.37 4.59
C LEU A 152 -12.31 -2.22 5.18
N ASP A 153 -12.26 -3.51 4.85
CA ASP A 153 -11.15 -4.37 5.24
C ASP A 153 -9.82 -3.88 4.65
N ARG A 154 -9.83 -3.45 3.38
CA ARG A 154 -8.63 -2.85 2.75
C ARG A 154 -8.21 -1.59 3.46
N LEU A 155 -9.18 -0.73 3.78
CA LEU A 155 -8.93 0.53 4.48
C LEU A 155 -8.35 0.28 5.88
N ASN A 156 -8.90 -0.68 6.62
CA ASN A 156 -8.40 -1.07 7.95
C ASN A 156 -6.98 -1.63 7.89
N ALA A 157 -6.67 -2.47 6.88
CA ALA A 157 -5.31 -2.97 6.69
C ALA A 157 -4.32 -1.84 6.33
N ALA A 158 -4.73 -0.94 5.43
CA ALA A 158 -3.91 0.19 5.00
C ALA A 158 -3.58 1.15 6.16
N ILE A 159 -4.58 1.48 7.01
CA ILE A 159 -4.31 2.38 8.14
C ILE A 159 -3.44 1.73 9.22
N VAL A 160 -3.54 0.40 9.43
CA VAL A 160 -2.64 -0.30 10.35
C VAL A 160 -1.21 -0.20 9.86
N ALA A 161 -0.96 -0.36 8.56
CA ALA A 161 0.37 -0.17 7.98
C ALA A 161 0.88 1.26 8.21
N VAL A 162 0.04 2.28 8.01
CA VAL A 162 0.38 3.68 8.30
C VAL A 162 0.78 3.88 9.76
N PHE A 163 0.04 3.33 10.73
CA PHE A 163 0.42 3.45 12.15
C PHE A 163 1.79 2.82 12.45
N TYR A 164 2.12 1.71 11.78
CA TYR A 164 3.41 1.04 11.93
C TYR A 164 4.54 1.90 11.38
N ARG A 165 4.40 2.39 10.14
CA ARG A 165 5.43 3.25 9.55
C ARG A 165 5.54 4.61 10.23
N TYR A 166 4.44 5.15 10.76
CA TYR A 166 4.48 6.38 11.54
C TYR A 166 5.22 6.15 12.87
N ALA A 167 5.07 4.99 13.50
CA ALA A 167 5.86 4.65 14.69
C ALA A 167 7.35 4.51 14.37
N MET A 168 7.70 3.97 13.19
CA MET A 168 9.09 3.95 12.70
C MET A 168 9.63 5.39 12.53
N LEU A 169 8.83 6.31 11.97
CA LEU A 169 9.20 7.72 11.89
C LEU A 169 9.41 8.36 13.27
N MET A 170 8.57 8.04 14.26
CA MET A 170 8.75 8.49 15.64
C MET A 170 10.06 7.97 16.25
N ALA A 171 10.42 6.71 15.97
CA ALA A 171 11.69 6.14 16.41
C ALA A 171 12.90 6.81 15.72
N LEU A 172 12.79 7.14 14.42
CA LEU A 172 13.82 7.88 13.68
C LEU A 172 14.02 9.30 14.22
N THR A 173 12.92 9.98 14.54
CA THR A 173 12.95 11.37 15.02
C THR A 173 13.13 11.47 16.55
N ASN A 174 13.41 10.35 17.22
CA ASN A 174 13.63 10.28 18.66
C ASN A 174 12.45 10.81 19.51
N ARG A 175 11.22 10.47 19.08
CA ARG A 175 9.95 10.81 19.75
C ARG A 175 9.22 9.56 20.28
N PRO A 176 9.84 8.74 21.15
CA PRO A 176 9.29 7.45 21.57
C PRO A 176 7.95 7.57 22.33
N GLY A 177 7.66 8.72 22.94
CA GLY A 177 6.39 8.96 23.64
C GLY A 177 5.15 8.86 22.73
N GLU A 178 5.31 9.16 21.43
CA GLU A 178 4.21 9.12 20.47
C GLU A 178 3.92 7.70 19.96
N ILE A 179 4.90 6.79 20.02
CA ILE A 179 4.79 5.39 19.57
C ILE A 179 3.67 4.65 20.31
N SER A 180 3.53 4.89 21.62
CA SER A 180 2.47 4.28 22.43
C SER A 180 1.07 4.67 21.98
N SER A 181 0.89 5.91 21.49
CA SER A 181 -0.39 6.38 20.95
C SER A 181 -0.72 5.67 19.63
N LEU A 182 0.25 5.62 18.71
CA LEU A 182 0.12 4.94 17.42
C LEU A 182 -0.18 3.44 17.58
N ARG A 183 0.50 2.79 18.52
CA ARG A 183 0.24 1.39 18.89
C ARG A 183 -1.20 1.17 19.37
N LYS A 184 -1.70 2.04 20.26
CA LYS A 184 -3.08 1.96 20.77
C LYS A 184 -4.11 2.14 19.65
N GLN A 185 -3.84 3.05 18.72
CA GLN A 185 -4.70 3.28 17.56
C GLN A 185 -4.72 2.04 16.64
N ALA A 186 -3.55 1.48 16.31
CA ALA A 186 -3.46 0.25 15.52
C ALA A 186 -4.21 -0.91 16.18
N LEU A 187 -4.02 -1.12 17.48
CA LEU A 187 -4.70 -2.15 18.26
C LEU A 187 -6.23 -2.00 18.22
N ARG A 188 -6.73 -0.77 18.30
CA ARG A 188 -8.17 -0.47 18.18
C ARG A 188 -8.71 -0.88 16.82
N VAL A 189 -7.98 -0.61 15.74
CA VAL A 189 -8.39 -1.01 14.38
C VAL A 189 -8.39 -2.53 14.25
N LEU A 190 -7.33 -3.21 14.70
CA LEU A 190 -7.21 -4.68 14.64
C LEU A 190 -8.36 -5.39 15.38
N ARG A 191 -8.69 -4.95 16.59
CA ARG A 191 -9.79 -5.53 17.40
C ARG A 191 -11.16 -5.38 16.75
N ASN A 192 -11.38 -4.23 16.13
CA ASN A 192 -12.67 -3.87 15.55
C ASN A 192 -12.86 -4.38 14.12
N SER A 193 -11.79 -4.84 13.45
CA SER A 193 -11.87 -5.46 12.14
C SER A 193 -12.04 -6.99 12.27
N PRO A 194 -13.16 -7.57 11.80
CA PRO A 194 -13.37 -9.02 11.84
C PRO A 194 -12.25 -9.83 11.18
N ASN A 195 -11.69 -9.30 10.07
CA ASN A 195 -10.68 -10.00 9.27
C ASN A 195 -9.24 -9.86 9.81
N LEU A 196 -8.97 -8.81 10.60
CA LEU A 196 -7.65 -8.57 11.17
C LEU A 196 -7.54 -9.02 12.63
N ARG A 197 -8.66 -9.22 13.33
CA ARG A 197 -8.67 -9.62 14.75
C ARG A 197 -7.86 -10.89 15.02
N SER A 198 -7.94 -11.89 14.13
CA SER A 198 -7.17 -13.14 14.28
C SER A 198 -5.66 -12.93 14.17
N GLN A 199 -5.22 -11.84 13.56
CA GLN A 199 -3.81 -11.48 13.38
C GLN A 199 -3.32 -10.47 14.43
N GLU A 200 -4.19 -10.01 15.34
CA GLU A 200 -3.89 -8.94 16.31
C GLU A 200 -2.59 -9.21 17.08
N ALA A 201 -2.49 -10.38 17.71
CA ALA A 201 -1.34 -10.72 18.55
C ALA A 201 -0.04 -10.74 17.75
N SER A 202 -0.03 -11.41 16.59
CA SER A 202 1.16 -11.53 15.75
C SER A 202 1.60 -10.18 15.18
N LEU A 203 0.66 -9.33 14.75
CA LEU A 203 1.01 -8.02 14.19
C LEU A 203 1.59 -7.11 15.28
N ILE A 204 0.96 -7.08 16.46
CA ILE A 204 1.41 -6.24 17.58
C ILE A 204 2.76 -6.71 18.14
N GLU A 205 2.99 -8.01 18.20
CA GLU A 205 4.31 -8.56 18.56
C GLU A 205 5.38 -8.12 17.55
N GLU A 206 5.07 -8.15 16.24
CA GLU A 206 5.98 -7.69 15.19
C GLU A 206 6.25 -6.18 15.28
N PHE A 207 5.23 -5.38 15.60
CA PHE A 207 5.38 -3.95 15.88
C PHE A 207 6.33 -3.69 17.06
N ASP A 208 6.04 -4.33 18.20
CA ASP A 208 6.77 -4.09 19.45
C ASP A 208 8.23 -4.53 19.30
N GLY A 209 8.47 -5.71 18.72
CA GLY A 209 9.81 -6.22 18.46
C GLY A 209 10.61 -5.33 17.51
N TYR A 210 9.97 -4.75 16.50
CA TYR A 210 10.65 -3.83 15.58
C TYR A 210 10.99 -2.49 16.23
N VAL A 211 10.07 -1.93 17.02
CA VAL A 211 10.32 -0.71 17.81
C VAL A 211 11.45 -0.92 18.81
N GLU A 212 11.46 -2.06 19.51
CA GLU A 212 12.53 -2.42 20.44
C GLU A 212 13.87 -2.53 19.73
N LYS A 213 13.91 -3.20 18.57
CA LYS A 213 15.11 -3.24 17.71
C LYS A 213 15.61 -1.83 17.40
N LEU A 214 14.75 -0.94 16.92
CA LEU A 214 15.15 0.44 16.58
C LEU A 214 15.69 1.21 17.79
N ALA A 215 15.15 0.98 18.99
CA ALA A 215 15.61 1.64 20.22
C ALA A 215 17.06 1.30 20.57
N THR A 216 17.54 0.10 20.21
CA THR A 216 18.93 -0.33 20.45
C THR A 216 19.94 0.25 19.47
N LEU A 217 19.48 0.84 18.35
CA LEU A 217 20.33 1.31 17.27
C LEU A 217 20.71 2.80 17.46
N THR A 218 21.92 3.14 17.00
CA THR A 218 22.33 4.54 16.82
C THR A 218 21.45 5.23 15.75
N PRO A 219 21.34 6.57 15.73
CA PRO A 219 20.50 7.27 14.75
C PRO A 219 20.75 6.89 13.28
N LEU A 220 22.02 6.78 12.87
CA LEU A 220 22.38 6.38 11.49
C LEU A 220 21.92 4.96 11.17
N HIS A 221 22.17 4.01 12.07
CA HIS A 221 21.73 2.62 11.91
C HIS A 221 20.20 2.48 11.93
N ARG A 222 19.47 3.29 12.72
CA ARG A 222 18.00 3.32 12.66
C ARG A 222 17.52 3.74 11.27
N TYR A 223 18.14 4.77 10.69
CA TYR A 223 17.79 5.22 9.35
C TYR A 223 17.98 4.12 8.31
N VAL A 224 19.17 3.51 8.28
CA VAL A 224 19.48 2.42 7.34
C VAL A 224 18.53 1.24 7.53
N GLU A 225 18.22 0.87 8.77
CA GLU A 225 17.28 -0.22 9.07
C GLU A 225 15.85 0.11 8.61
N VAL A 226 15.36 1.32 8.87
CA VAL A 226 14.03 1.76 8.42
C VAL A 226 13.97 1.85 6.90
N GLU A 227 14.96 2.47 6.25
CA GLU A 227 15.03 2.55 4.79
C GLU A 227 15.05 1.15 4.16
N PHE A 228 15.87 0.25 4.69
CA PHE A 228 15.94 -1.15 4.26
C PHE A 228 14.59 -1.87 4.44
N ALA A 229 14.00 -1.79 5.63
CA ALA A 229 12.70 -2.42 5.90
C ALA A 229 11.58 -1.89 5.01
N LEU A 230 11.63 -0.61 4.62
CA LEU A 230 10.65 0.01 3.74
C LEU A 230 10.86 -0.34 2.25
N ARG A 231 12.11 -0.50 1.80
CA ARG A 231 12.41 -0.91 0.41
C ARG A 231 12.21 -2.41 0.19
N GLU A 232 12.60 -3.22 1.16
CA GLU A 232 12.51 -4.68 1.09
C GLU A 232 11.12 -5.22 1.49
N THR A 233 10.29 -4.39 2.13
CA THR A 233 9.03 -4.73 2.81
C THR A 233 8.65 -6.22 2.77
N ARG A 234 9.27 -6.95 3.71
CA ARG A 234 8.92 -8.29 4.20
C ARG A 234 7.54 -8.35 4.89
N TRP A 235 6.72 -7.31 4.80
CA TRP A 235 5.36 -7.26 5.34
C TRP A 235 4.37 -7.95 4.40
N GLU A 236 4.79 -9.11 3.90
CA GLU A 236 4.03 -9.94 3.00
C GLU A 236 2.72 -10.40 3.65
N ARG A 237 2.50 -10.34 4.96
CA ARG A 237 1.26 -10.85 5.57
C ARG A 237 0.07 -9.88 5.51
N GLY A 238 0.29 -8.57 5.75
CA GLY A 238 -0.74 -7.55 5.51
C GLY A 238 -1.00 -7.34 4.01
N ILE A 239 0.06 -7.46 3.22
CA ILE A 239 0.01 -7.46 1.76
C ILE A 239 -0.49 -8.79 1.20
N ASP A 240 -0.40 -9.93 1.88
CA ASP A 240 -0.97 -11.21 1.43
C ASP A 240 -2.49 -11.15 1.46
N HIS A 241 -3.07 -10.29 2.31
CA HIS A 241 -4.47 -9.88 2.20
C HIS A 241 -4.73 -9.03 0.94
N PHE A 242 -3.82 -8.11 0.57
CA PHE A 242 -3.89 -7.37 -0.70
C PHE A 242 -3.61 -8.24 -1.94
N LYS A 243 -2.70 -9.23 -1.87
CA LYS A 243 -2.38 -10.23 -2.88
C LYS A 243 -3.51 -11.26 -2.99
N SER A 244 -4.18 -11.62 -1.90
CA SER A 244 -5.40 -12.46 -1.92
C SER A 244 -6.60 -11.71 -2.48
N MET A 245 -6.64 -10.38 -2.38
CA MET A 245 -7.64 -9.56 -3.06
C MET A 245 -7.30 -9.28 -4.53
N ILE A 246 -6.03 -9.22 -4.93
CA ILE A 246 -5.63 -9.27 -6.36
C ILE A 246 -5.82 -10.69 -6.93
N ARG A 247 -5.93 -11.74 -6.09
CA ARG A 247 -6.53 -13.03 -6.44
C ARG A 247 -8.06 -12.96 -6.64
N LEU A 248 -8.69 -11.78 -6.76
CA LEU A 248 -9.96 -11.60 -7.49
C LEU A 248 -9.77 -11.72 -9.02
N ARG A 249 -8.98 -12.70 -9.46
CA ARG A 249 -8.88 -13.11 -10.86
C ARG A 249 -9.04 -14.61 -11.09
N SER A 250 -9.48 -15.36 -10.08
CA SER A 250 -10.10 -16.68 -10.30
C SER A 250 -11.63 -16.59 -10.40
N THR A 251 -12.27 -15.51 -9.93
CA THR A 251 -13.74 -15.31 -10.09
C THR A 251 -14.14 -14.49 -11.32
N LEU A 252 -13.23 -13.70 -11.91
CA LEU A 252 -13.43 -13.12 -13.25
C LEU A 252 -13.28 -14.14 -14.40
N GLN A 253 -12.94 -15.40 -14.09
CA GLN A 253 -12.99 -16.52 -15.04
C GLN A 253 -14.32 -17.28 -15.04
N LEU A 254 -15.29 -16.97 -14.16
CA LEU A 254 -16.53 -17.74 -14.04
C LEU A 254 -17.81 -16.98 -14.44
N HIS A 255 -17.73 -15.74 -14.93
CA HIS A 255 -18.91 -14.98 -15.41
C HIS A 255 -18.76 -14.44 -16.84
N VAL A 256 -17.83 -14.98 -17.64
CA VAL A 256 -17.73 -14.69 -19.09
C VAL A 256 -17.67 -15.98 -19.92
N LEU A 257 -18.14 -17.10 -19.36
CA LEU A 257 -18.35 -18.38 -20.08
C LEU A 257 -19.72 -18.99 -19.77
N THR A 258 -20.73 -18.14 -19.63
CA THR A 258 -22.15 -18.47 -19.87
C THR A 258 -22.79 -17.29 -20.56
#